data_AF-A0A1M5LD49-F1
#
_entry.id   AF-A0A1M5LD49-F1
#
_cell.length_a   1.000
_cell.length_b   1.000
_cell.length_c   1.000
_cell.angle_alpha   90.00
_cell.angle_beta   90.00
_cell.angle_gamma   90.00
#
_symmetry.space_group_name_H-M   'P 1'
#
loop_
_entity.id
_entity.type
_entity.pdbx_description
1 polymer ?
#
loop_
_entity_poly.entity_id
_entity_poly.type
_entity_poly.pdbx_seq_one_letter_code
_entity_poly.pdbx_strand_id
1 'polypeptide(L)'
;MAIERMVVTNHERWGNLVKTWSTGKNYLDDDNEYPIPETVEAFKEQLAKAQVFMTVPDRFKQIKFVTQEQDTIVVRLPPKVMIADSEERLSQPGATYPLPPFYKRLFNGMDPVIPENEKFRVHAERIGDYTISLCS
;
A
#
# COMPACT_ATOMS: atom_id res chain seq x y z
N MET A 1 -8.33 -9.97 18.03
CA MET A 1 -8.60 -8.55 17.72
C MET A 1 -7.98 -8.28 16.37
N ALA A 2 -8.74 -7.72 15.42
CA ALA A 2 -8.23 -7.51 14.06
C ALA A 2 -6.98 -6.61 14.08
N ILE A 3 -5.93 -7.01 13.36
CA ILE A 3 -4.69 -6.22 13.30
C ILE A 3 -4.95 -4.93 12.51
N GLU A 4 -4.65 -3.78 13.13
CA GLU A 4 -4.67 -2.48 12.45
C GLU A 4 -3.64 -2.45 11.31
N ARG A 5 -4.13 -2.08 10.12
CA ARG A 5 -3.37 -2.01 8.88
C ARG A 5 -3.18 -0.56 8.47
N MET A 6 -2.09 -0.29 7.75
CA MET A 6 -1.95 0.97 7.04
C MET A 6 -2.99 1.00 5.91
N VAL A 7 -3.75 2.08 5.83
CA VAL A 7 -4.78 2.27 4.81
C VAL A 7 -4.56 3.62 4.17
N VAL A 8 -4.35 3.62 2.86
CA VAL A 8 -4.28 4.85 2.04
C VAL A 8 -5.64 5.08 1.41
N THR A 9 -6.15 6.30 1.45
CA THR A 9 -7.35 6.66 0.70
C THR A 9 -7.01 7.42 -0.58
N ASN A 10 -6.02 8.33 -0.54
CA ASN A 10 -5.52 9.03 -1.73
C ASN A 10 -4.32 8.30 -2.37
N HIS A 11 -4.60 7.23 -3.11
CA HIS A 11 -3.59 6.37 -3.73
C HIS A 11 -2.76 7.09 -4.81
N GLU A 12 -3.36 8.05 -5.51
CA GLU A 12 -2.68 8.81 -6.56
C GLU A 12 -1.60 9.72 -5.96
N ARG A 13 -1.95 10.50 -4.92
CA ARG A 13 -0.96 11.31 -4.18
C ARG A 13 0.13 10.43 -3.56
N TRP A 14 -0.23 9.26 -3.01
CA TRP A 14 0.76 8.31 -2.49
C TRP A 14 1.74 7.87 -3.58
N GLY A 15 1.23 7.44 -4.74
CA GLY A 15 2.05 7.02 -5.87
C GLY A 15 2.96 8.15 -6.38
N ASN A 16 2.44 9.37 -6.46
CA ASN A 16 3.25 10.53 -6.87
C ASN A 16 4.33 10.88 -5.84
N LEU A 17 4.04 10.80 -4.54
CA LEU A 17 5.03 10.99 -3.48
C LEU A 17 6.15 9.94 -3.56
N VAL A 18 5.80 8.67 -3.79
CA VAL A 18 6.79 7.59 -4.00
C VAL A 18 7.66 7.84 -5.23
N LYS A 19 7.06 8.28 -6.35
CA LYS A 19 7.82 8.68 -7.55
C LYS A 19 8.76 9.84 -7.25
N THR A 20 8.31 10.83 -6.48
CA THR A 20 9.15 11.96 -6.06
C THR A 20 10.38 11.49 -5.29
N TRP A 21 10.21 10.60 -4.31
CA TRP A 21 11.36 10.03 -3.59
C TRP A 21 12.28 9.19 -4.49
N SER A 22 11.70 8.43 -5.42
CA SER A 22 12.46 7.47 -6.23
C SER A 22 13.27 8.14 -7.35
N THR A 23 12.79 9.25 -7.92
CA THR A 23 13.45 9.91 -9.05
C THR A 23 14.04 11.28 -8.72
N GLY A 24 13.75 11.82 -7.53
CA GLY A 24 14.12 13.18 -7.13
C GLY A 24 13.36 14.29 -7.86
N LYS A 25 12.37 13.97 -8.70
CA LYS A 25 11.53 14.94 -9.41
C LYS A 25 10.22 15.10 -8.65
N ASN A 26 9.77 16.33 -8.37
CA ASN A 26 8.46 16.50 -7.75
C ASN A 26 7.31 16.16 -8.72
N TYR A 27 6.49 15.16 -8.36
CA TYR A 27 5.25 14.75 -9.06
C TYR A 27 3.96 15.21 -8.38
N LEU A 28 4.05 16.06 -7.35
CA LEU A 28 2.90 16.56 -6.60
C LEU A 28 2.41 17.94 -7.08
N ASP A 29 3.03 18.48 -8.13
CA ASP A 29 2.71 19.75 -8.78
C ASP A 29 2.58 20.91 -7.78
N ASP A 30 3.53 20.98 -6.85
CA ASP A 30 3.68 22.06 -5.87
C ASP A 30 5.14 22.48 -5.71
N ASP A 31 5.38 23.54 -4.93
CA ASP A 31 6.73 24.09 -4.68
C ASP A 31 7.42 23.41 -3.48
N ASN A 32 6.92 22.26 -3.06
CA ASN A 32 7.40 21.58 -1.86
C ASN A 32 8.56 20.62 -2.18
N GLU A 33 9.50 20.53 -1.24
CA GLU A 33 10.49 19.45 -1.22
C GLU A 33 10.03 18.27 -0.34
N TYR A 34 10.40 17.08 -0.79
CA TYR A 34 10.07 15.80 -0.16
C TYR A 34 11.33 14.91 -0.09
N PRO A 35 12.26 15.15 0.85
CA PRO A 35 13.37 14.24 1.08
C PRO A 35 12.86 12.89 1.58
N ILE A 36 13.62 11.80 1.42
CA ILE A 36 13.22 10.50 1.99
C ILE A 36 13.22 10.63 3.53
N PRO A 37 12.10 10.37 4.22
CA PRO A 37 12.04 10.55 5.67
C PRO A 37 12.75 9.43 6.43
N GLU A 38 13.43 9.79 7.52
CA GLU A 38 14.18 8.84 8.37
C GLU A 38 13.41 8.42 9.64
N THR A 39 12.35 9.14 9.98
CA THR A 39 11.51 8.89 11.17
C THR A 39 10.04 8.72 10.79
N VAL A 40 9.27 8.09 11.68
CA VAL A 40 7.82 7.91 11.49
C VAL A 40 7.11 9.27 11.55
N GLU A 41 7.60 10.19 12.37
CA GLU A 41 7.09 11.55 12.51
C GLU A 41 7.28 12.35 11.21
N ALA A 42 8.51 12.38 10.67
CA ALA A 42 8.79 13.05 9.39
C ALA A 42 8.00 12.42 8.23
N PHE A 43 7.80 11.11 8.27
CA PHE A 43 6.93 10.43 7.31
C PHE A 43 5.48 10.90 7.40
N LYS A 44 4.90 10.96 8.61
CA LYS A 44 3.54 11.47 8.83
C LYS A 44 3.40 12.94 8.38
N GLU A 45 4.41 13.77 8.65
CA GLU A 45 4.44 15.17 8.19
C GLU A 45 4.44 15.27 6.66
N GLN A 46 5.26 14.47 5.98
CA GLN A 46 5.27 14.45 4.51
C GLN A 46 3.97 13.94 3.91
N LEU A 47 3.33 12.93 4.53
CA LEU A 47 2.01 12.47 4.11
C LEU A 47 0.99 13.62 4.18
N ALA A 48 0.97 14.37 5.29
CA ALA A 48 0.08 15.52 5.45
C ALA A 48 0.38 16.62 4.41
N LYS A 49 1.66 16.97 4.24
CA LYS A 49 2.14 17.97 3.28
C LYS A 49 1.79 17.60 1.83
N ALA A 50 1.91 16.33 1.46
CA ALA A 50 1.58 15.79 0.14
C ALA A 50 0.09 15.49 -0.06
N GLN A 51 -0.76 15.76 0.95
CA GLN A 51 -2.19 15.44 0.94
C GLN A 51 -2.46 13.94 0.71
N VAL A 52 -1.56 13.09 1.22
CA VAL A 52 -1.73 11.64 1.30
C VAL A 52 -2.47 11.31 2.58
N PHE A 53 -3.75 11.01 2.45
CA PHE A 53 -4.56 10.56 3.58
C PHE A 53 -4.31 9.08 3.84
N MET A 54 -3.46 8.80 4.84
CA MET A 54 -3.09 7.45 5.25
C MET A 54 -3.23 7.27 6.75
N THR A 55 -3.87 6.20 7.19
CA THR A 55 -3.82 5.76 8.59
C THR A 55 -2.49 5.06 8.83
N VAL A 56 -1.67 5.58 9.74
CA VAL A 56 -0.40 4.97 10.18
C VAL A 56 -0.54 4.54 11.65
N PRO A 57 -0.77 3.24 11.92
CA PRO A 57 -0.94 2.72 13.28
C PRO A 57 0.25 3.04 14.20
N ASP A 58 -0.01 3.39 15.45
CA ASP A 58 1.05 3.82 16.41
C ASP A 58 2.04 2.71 16.78
N ARG A 59 1.74 1.46 16.46
CA ARG A 59 2.66 0.33 16.62
C ARG A 59 3.89 0.40 15.70
N PHE A 60 3.83 1.18 14.62
CA PHE A 60 5.01 1.41 13.76
C PHE A 60 5.92 2.45 14.41
N LYS A 61 7.08 1.98 14.90
CA LYS A 61 8.09 2.82 15.57
C LYS A 61 9.32 3.12 14.72
N GLN A 62 9.45 2.42 13.59
CA GLN A 62 10.60 2.52 12.71
C GLN A 62 10.08 2.59 11.27
N ILE A 63 10.83 3.30 10.44
CA ILE A 63 10.61 3.36 9.00
C ILE A 63 11.89 2.94 8.29
N LYS A 64 11.73 2.20 7.19
CA LYS A 64 12.85 1.82 6.33
C LYS A 64 12.42 1.98 4.87
N PHE A 65 13.10 2.87 4.17
CA PHE A 65 13.00 2.97 2.72
C PHE A 65 14.05 2.04 2.10
N VAL A 66 13.66 1.34 1.05
CA VAL A 66 14.54 0.45 0.29
C VAL A 66 14.45 0.89 -1.16
N THR A 67 15.49 1.59 -1.63
CA THR A 67 15.69 1.85 -3.05
C THR A 67 16.16 0.54 -3.70
N GLN A 68 15.51 0.14 -4.79
CA GLN A 68 15.86 -1.09 -5.51
C GLN A 68 16.68 -0.73 -6.75
N GLU A 69 17.82 -1.39 -6.89
CA GLU A 69 18.67 -1.32 -8.07
C GLU A 69 18.24 -2.35 -9.12
N GLN A 70 18.52 -2.09 -10.40
CA GLN A 70 18.08 -2.94 -11.51
C GLN A 70 18.73 -4.33 -11.53
N ASP A 71 19.87 -4.50 -10.85
CA ASP A 71 20.64 -5.73 -10.77
C ASP A 71 20.39 -6.54 -9.48
N THR A 72 19.50 -6.06 -8.61
CA THR A 72 19.29 -6.62 -7.28
C THR A 72 17.85 -7.07 -7.08
N ILE A 73 17.66 -8.37 -6.81
CA ILE A 73 16.35 -8.92 -6.47
C ILE A 73 16.05 -8.67 -4.99
N VAL A 74 14.92 -8.02 -4.70
CA VAL A 74 14.39 -7.89 -3.33
C VAL A 74 13.04 -8.60 -3.25
N VAL A 75 12.98 -9.66 -2.45
CA VAL A 75 11.73 -10.37 -2.15
C VAL A 75 11.23 -9.93 -0.77
N ARG A 76 10.06 -9.30 -0.72
CA ARG A 76 9.45 -8.85 0.54
C ARG A 76 8.60 -9.98 1.14
N LEU A 77 8.90 -10.42 2.35
CA LEU A 77 8.08 -11.43 3.02
C LEU A 77 7.14 -10.76 4.04
N PRO A 78 5.80 -10.90 3.90
CA PRO A 78 4.88 -10.34 4.86
C PRO A 78 4.98 -11.08 6.22
N PRO A 79 4.71 -10.41 7.36
CA PRO A 79 4.69 -11.08 8.65
C PRO A 79 3.65 -12.21 8.69
N LYS A 80 4.03 -13.38 9.23
CA LYS A 80 3.13 -14.55 9.36
C LYS A 80 1.76 -14.21 9.96
N VAL A 81 1.74 -13.36 10.99
CA VAL A 81 0.51 -12.92 11.66
C VAL A 81 -0.43 -12.14 10.75
N MET A 82 0.09 -11.42 9.75
CA MET A 82 -0.72 -10.65 8.79
C MET A 82 -1.34 -11.53 7.72
N ILE A 83 -0.65 -12.61 7.33
CA ILE A 83 -1.21 -13.64 6.45
C ILE A 83 -2.37 -14.32 7.17
N ALA A 84 -2.13 -14.82 8.39
CA ALA A 84 -3.16 -15.51 9.18
C ALA A 84 -4.41 -14.64 9.43
N ASP A 85 -4.25 -13.37 9.84
CA ASP A 85 -5.39 -12.46 10.02
C ASP A 85 -6.11 -12.16 8.69
N SER A 86 -5.42 -12.20 7.55
CA SER A 86 -6.08 -12.02 6.24
C SER A 86 -6.86 -13.28 5.83
N GLU A 87 -6.29 -14.46 6.01
CA GLU A 87 -6.97 -15.74 5.74
C GLU A 87 -8.19 -15.94 6.66
N GLU A 88 -8.08 -15.59 7.94
CA GLU A 88 -9.20 -15.64 8.90
C GLU A 88 -10.35 -14.71 8.51
N ARG A 89 -10.04 -13.49 8.02
CA ARG A 89 -11.05 -12.56 7.51
C ARG A 89 -11.70 -13.08 6.22
N LEU A 90 -10.89 -13.65 5.32
CA LEU A 90 -11.39 -14.21 4.06
C LEU A 90 -12.19 -15.49 4.28
N SER A 91 -11.94 -16.26 5.33
CA SER A 91 -12.71 -17.48 5.63
C SER A 91 -14.12 -17.20 6.16
N GLN A 92 -14.44 -15.97 6.55
CA GLN A 92 -15.78 -15.64 7.04
C GLN A 92 -16.84 -15.79 5.93
N PRO A 93 -18.05 -16.29 6.25
CA PRO A 93 -19.15 -16.36 5.30
C PRO A 93 -19.49 -14.98 4.71
N GLY A 94 -19.70 -14.89 3.40
CA GLY A 94 -20.01 -13.63 2.72
C GLY A 94 -18.79 -12.71 2.50
N ALA A 95 -17.60 -13.08 2.99
CA ALA A 95 -16.39 -12.28 2.77
C ALA A 95 -15.92 -12.38 1.32
N THR A 96 -15.60 -11.23 0.75
CA THR A 96 -14.96 -11.09 -0.57
C THR A 96 -13.58 -10.46 -0.40
N TYR A 97 -12.73 -10.59 -1.43
CA TYR A 97 -11.43 -9.93 -1.40
C TYR A 97 -11.61 -8.42 -1.61
N PRO A 98 -11.12 -7.56 -0.69
CA PRO A 98 -11.33 -6.12 -0.80
C PRO A 98 -10.47 -5.52 -1.90
N LEU A 99 -11.09 -4.73 -2.78
CA LEU A 99 -10.38 -3.97 -3.81
C LEU A 99 -10.24 -2.49 -3.38
N PRO A 100 -9.10 -1.84 -3.69
CA PRO A 100 -8.95 -0.41 -3.47
C PRO A 100 -10.07 0.43 -4.10
N PRO A 101 -10.54 1.51 -3.43
CA PRO A 101 -11.67 2.32 -3.91
C PRO A 101 -11.47 2.93 -5.30
N PHE A 102 -10.23 3.16 -5.73
CA PHE A 102 -9.95 3.72 -7.05
C PHE A 102 -10.38 2.79 -8.21
N TYR A 103 -10.54 1.49 -7.98
CA TYR A 103 -11.08 0.60 -9.02
C TYR A 103 -12.53 0.94 -9.36
N LYS A 104 -13.34 1.35 -8.38
CA LYS A 104 -14.71 1.82 -8.63
C LYS A 104 -14.75 2.96 -9.65
N ARG A 105 -13.81 3.91 -9.57
CA ARG A 105 -13.64 5.00 -10.55
C ARG A 105 -13.37 4.46 -11.96
N LEU A 106 -12.55 3.40 -12.08
CA LEU A 106 -12.17 2.80 -13.36
C LEU A 106 -13.31 1.95 -13.97
N PHE A 107 -14.21 1.41 -13.15
CA PHE A 107 -15.35 0.60 -13.57
C PHE A 107 -16.67 1.38 -13.57
N ASN A 108 -16.65 2.65 -13.98
CA ASN A 108 -17.85 3.50 -14.13
C ASN A 108 -18.73 3.60 -12.88
N GLY A 109 -18.12 3.61 -11.70
CA GLY A 109 -18.85 3.69 -10.44
C GLY A 109 -19.38 2.33 -9.93
N MET A 110 -19.17 1.23 -10.66
CA MET A 110 -19.48 -0.11 -10.17
C MET A 110 -18.36 -0.58 -9.25
N ASP A 111 -18.74 -1.11 -8.09
CA ASP A 111 -17.79 -1.79 -7.21
C ASP A 111 -17.44 -3.15 -7.83
N PRO A 112 -16.22 -3.37 -8.34
CA PRO A 112 -15.83 -4.70 -8.75
C PRO A 112 -15.85 -5.63 -7.53
N VAL A 113 -16.54 -6.76 -7.66
CA VAL A 113 -16.64 -7.76 -6.60
C VAL A 113 -15.89 -9.00 -7.03
N ILE A 114 -14.93 -9.42 -6.20
CA ILE A 114 -14.25 -10.70 -6.37
C ILE A 114 -15.20 -11.80 -5.89
N PRO A 115 -15.53 -12.81 -6.73
CA PRO A 115 -16.35 -13.95 -6.33
C PRO A 115 -15.78 -14.65 -5.08
N GLU A 116 -16.65 -15.13 -4.20
CA GLU A 116 -16.22 -15.76 -2.94
C GLU A 116 -15.28 -16.95 -3.15
N ASN A 117 -15.49 -17.74 -4.20
CA ASN A 117 -14.65 -18.88 -4.54
C ASN A 117 -13.26 -18.49 -5.07
N GLU A 118 -13.06 -17.23 -5.49
CA GLU A 118 -11.79 -16.72 -6.02
C GLU A 118 -10.96 -15.96 -4.97
N LYS A 119 -11.53 -15.64 -3.79
CA LYS A 119 -10.90 -14.72 -2.83
C LYS A 119 -9.51 -15.14 -2.34
N PHE A 120 -9.29 -16.44 -2.13
CA PHE A 120 -7.98 -16.97 -1.73
C PHE A 120 -6.98 -16.99 -2.88
N ARG A 121 -7.44 -17.24 -4.10
CA ARG A 121 -6.61 -17.14 -5.30
C ARG A 121 -6.13 -15.71 -5.50
N VAL A 122 -7.05 -14.74 -5.45
CA VAL A 122 -6.70 -13.30 -5.55
C VAL A 122 -5.77 -12.89 -4.41
N HIS A 123 -5.96 -13.41 -3.19
CA HIS A 123 -5.03 -13.16 -2.09
C HIS A 123 -3.60 -13.61 -2.41
N ALA A 124 -3.43 -14.84 -2.94
CA ALA A 124 -2.13 -15.36 -3.36
C ALA A 124 -1.53 -14.58 -4.53
N GLU A 125 -2.33 -14.25 -5.56
CA GLU A 125 -1.91 -13.45 -6.72
C GLU A 125 -1.41 -12.06 -6.29
N ARG A 126 -2.10 -11.40 -5.35
CA ARG A 126 -1.71 -10.10 -4.82
C ARG A 126 -0.45 -10.15 -3.97
N ILE A 127 -0.28 -11.20 -3.16
CA ILE A 127 0.99 -11.41 -2.46
C ILE A 127 2.11 -11.62 -3.48
N GLY A 128 1.91 -12.46 -4.49
CA GLY A 128 2.89 -12.68 -5.55
C GLY A 128 3.34 -11.38 -6.22
N ASP A 129 2.38 -10.56 -6.66
CA ASP A 129 2.65 -9.28 -7.31
C ASP A 129 3.43 -8.31 -6.39
N TYR A 130 2.95 -8.07 -5.17
CA TYR A 130 3.56 -7.10 -4.26
C TYR A 130 4.93 -7.49 -3.71
N THR A 131 5.31 -8.76 -3.81
CA THR A 131 6.55 -9.26 -3.20
C THR A 131 7.69 -9.37 -4.19
N ILE A 132 7.42 -9.33 -5.50
CA ILE A 132 8.43 -9.40 -6.56
C ILE A 132 8.49 -8.16 -7.44
N SER A 133 7.38 -7.45 -7.64
CA SER A 133 7.32 -6.29 -8.53
C SER A 133 8.20 -5.14 -8.01
N LEU A 134 8.94 -4.47 -8.90
CA LEU A 134 9.80 -3.31 -8.60
C LEU A 134 9.00 -2.02 -8.35
N CYS A 135 7.73 -2.15 -7.95
CA CYS A 135 6.84 -1.03 -7.62
C CYS A 135 6.65 -0.01 -8.76
N SER A 136 6.73 -0.46 -10.02
CA SER A 136 6.55 0.32 -11.26
C SER A 136 5.39 -0.17 -12.10
#